data_AF-A0A830GX17-F1
#
_entry.id   AF-A0A830GX17-F1
#
_cell.length_a   1.000
_cell.length_b   1.000
_cell.length_c   1.000
_cell.angle_alpha   90.00
_cell.angle_beta   90.00
_cell.angle_gamma   90.00
#
_symmetry.space_group_name_H-M   'P 1'
#
loop_
_entity.id
_entity.type
_entity.pdbx_description
1 polymer ?
#
loop_
_entity_poly.entity_id
_entity_poly.type
_entity_poly.pdbx_seq_one_letter_code
_entity_poly.pdbx_strand_id
1 'polypeptide(L)'
;MNRRMGIYAVALASSAIEVNPLASFVVIPLMAVFMGSELEKSIYSPKFQRETAWMLLALAALEGFTGFAAGPVTSNIISKATFGLMTRGLGLELHLILIDPLALFFILHIASGIGLSLIRRGIRAAVIYKAIIPAALIAAFALIVYLNSLFFFG
;
A
#
# COMPACT_ATOMS: atom_id res chain seq x y z
N MET A 1 -5.22 17.07 -13.40
CA MET A 1 -5.51 15.88 -12.59
C MET A 1 -4.84 16.02 -11.23
N ASN A 2 -5.56 15.89 -10.12
CA ASN A 2 -5.00 16.07 -8.76
C ASN A 2 -3.95 14.97 -8.52
N ARG A 3 -2.67 15.34 -8.33
CA ARG A 3 -1.49 14.45 -8.41
C ARG A 3 -1.53 13.23 -7.47
N ARG A 4 -2.36 13.30 -6.42
CA ARG A 4 -2.56 12.23 -5.44
C ARG A 4 -3.57 11.16 -5.88
N MET A 5 -4.44 11.47 -6.85
CA MET A 5 -5.38 10.50 -7.40
C MET A 5 -4.65 9.31 -8.05
N GLY A 6 -3.42 9.50 -8.54
CA GLY A 6 -2.61 8.41 -9.06
C GLY A 6 -2.22 7.39 -7.99
N ILE A 7 -1.79 7.85 -6.81
CA ILE A 7 -1.45 6.96 -5.69
C ILE A 7 -2.67 6.17 -5.23
N TYR A 8 -3.82 6.85 -5.08
CA TYR A 8 -5.08 6.18 -4.72
C TYR A 8 -5.55 5.22 -5.81
N ALA A 9 -5.34 5.54 -7.08
CA ALA A 9 -5.66 4.66 -8.20
C ALA A 9 -4.75 3.42 -8.21
N VAL A 10 -3.45 3.55 -7.89
CA VAL A 10 -2.56 2.39 -7.75
C VAL A 10 -3.00 1.52 -6.57
N ALA A 11 -3.33 2.12 -5.42
CA ALA A 11 -3.84 1.38 -4.27
C ALA A 11 -5.12 0.60 -4.59
N LEU A 12 -6.05 1.22 -5.32
CA LEU A 12 -7.29 0.56 -5.74
C LEU A 12 -7.06 -0.48 -6.83
N ALA A 13 -6.14 -0.23 -7.75
CA ALA A 13 -5.81 -1.17 -8.81
C ALA A 13 -5.06 -2.38 -8.27
N SER A 14 -4.26 -2.22 -7.21
CA SER A 14 -3.53 -3.33 -6.60
C SER A 14 -4.45 -4.34 -5.94
N SER A 15 -5.57 -3.91 -5.34
CA SER A 15 -6.59 -4.86 -4.85
C SER A 15 -7.25 -5.70 -5.95
N ALA A 16 -7.13 -5.33 -7.22
CA ALA A 16 -7.66 -6.12 -8.33
C ALA A 16 -6.75 -7.28 -8.75
N ILE A 17 -5.51 -7.33 -8.25
CA ILE A 17 -4.53 -8.39 -8.56
C ILE A 17 -5.00 -9.74 -8.04
N GLU A 18 -5.72 -9.74 -6.93
CA GLU A 18 -6.24 -10.93 -6.27
C GLU A 18 -7.38 -11.60 -7.07
N VAL A 19 -8.01 -10.83 -7.96
CA VAL A 19 -9.07 -11.31 -8.85
C VAL A 19 -8.50 -11.68 -10.23
N ASN A 20 -7.37 -11.09 -10.61
CA ASN A 20 -6.73 -11.34 -11.90
C ASN A 20 -5.20 -11.12 -11.83
N PRO A 21 -4.37 -12.17 -12.01
CA PRO A 21 -2.92 -12.04 -11.92
C PRO A 21 -2.35 -11.11 -12.99
N LEU A 22 -3.04 -10.95 -14.13
CA LEU A 22 -2.63 -10.04 -15.19
C LEU A 22 -2.75 -8.57 -14.80
N ALA A 23 -3.51 -8.23 -13.75
CA ALA A 23 -3.59 -6.86 -13.25
C ALA A 23 -2.24 -6.37 -12.69
N SER A 24 -1.33 -7.28 -12.29
CA SER A 24 0.04 -6.92 -11.90
C SER A 24 0.82 -6.22 -13.02
N PHE A 25 0.59 -6.61 -14.29
CA PHE A 25 1.17 -5.96 -15.47
C PHE A 25 0.63 -4.55 -15.73
N VAL A 26 -0.47 -4.16 -15.07
CA VAL A 26 -1.03 -2.81 -15.16
C VAL A 26 -0.61 -1.98 -13.96
N VAL A 27 -0.64 -2.56 -12.76
CA VAL A 27 -0.38 -1.86 -11.49
C VAL A 27 1.07 -1.39 -11.37
N ILE A 28 2.05 -2.21 -11.78
CA ILE A 28 3.47 -1.84 -11.69
C ILE A 28 3.81 -0.69 -12.67
N PRO A 29 3.43 -0.74 -13.97
CA PRO A 29 3.63 0.40 -14.86
C PRO A 29 2.86 1.63 -14.43
N LEU A 30 1.64 1.48 -13.91
CA LEU A 30 0.84 2.58 -13.40
C LEU A 30 1.56 3.28 -12.24
N MET A 31 2.12 2.51 -11.30
CA MET A 31 2.94 3.05 -10.21
C MET A 31 4.20 3.75 -10.74
N ALA A 32 4.91 3.14 -11.69
CA ALA A 32 6.10 3.73 -12.30
C ALA A 32 5.80 5.06 -13.02
N VAL A 33 4.68 5.16 -13.75
CA VAL A 33 4.22 6.39 -14.40
C VAL A 33 3.95 7.48 -13.37
N PHE A 34 3.28 7.15 -12.27
CA PHE A 34 3.03 8.13 -11.23
C PHE A 34 4.33 8.57 -10.55
N MET A 35 5.19 7.63 -10.16
CA MET A 35 6.47 7.95 -9.51
C MET A 35 7.45 8.75 -10.40
N GLY A 36 7.44 8.52 -11.72
CA GLY A 36 8.28 9.24 -12.68
C GLY A 36 7.83 10.68 -12.96
N SER A 37 6.60 11.06 -12.60
CA SER A 37 6.02 12.37 -12.92
C SER A 37 6.06 13.34 -11.73
N GLU A 38 7.08 14.18 -11.61
CA GLU A 38 7.11 15.39 -10.73
C GLU A 38 6.72 15.21 -9.24
N LEU A 39 6.59 13.97 -8.75
CA LEU A 39 6.15 13.58 -7.41
C LEU A 39 7.27 13.78 -6.37
N GLU A 40 8.51 13.94 -6.84
CA GLU A 40 9.71 14.22 -6.03
C GLU A 40 9.51 15.40 -5.06
N LYS A 41 8.82 16.47 -5.50
CA LYS A 41 8.53 17.62 -4.63
C LYS A 41 7.36 17.40 -3.67
N SER A 42 6.49 16.41 -3.92
CA SER A 42 5.32 16.16 -3.08
C SER A 42 5.50 15.03 -2.06
N ILE A 43 6.28 13.98 -2.38
CA ILE A 43 6.50 12.84 -1.49
C ILE A 43 7.32 13.26 -0.26
N TYR A 44 8.39 14.01 -0.43
CA TYR A 44 9.29 14.37 0.68
C TYR A 44 8.82 15.62 1.42
N SER A 45 7.59 15.59 1.94
CA SER A 45 7.00 16.73 2.66
C SER A 45 6.33 16.28 3.97
N PRO A 46 6.37 17.09 5.05
CA PRO A 46 5.68 16.75 6.30
C PRO A 46 4.17 16.54 6.11
N LYS A 47 3.57 17.30 5.17
CA LYS A 47 2.16 17.16 4.82
C LYS A 47 1.85 15.77 4.25
N PHE A 48 2.65 15.29 3.31
CA PHE A 48 2.47 13.97 2.70
C PHE A 48 2.73 12.83 3.70
N GLN A 49 3.75 12.98 4.57
CA GLN A 49 4.01 12.02 5.64
C GLN A 49 2.80 11.88 6.59
N ARG A 50 2.15 13.00 6.93
CA ARG A 50 0.94 12.99 7.76
C ARG A 50 -0.25 12.33 7.07
N GLU A 51 -0.42 12.56 5.77
CA GLU A 51 -1.50 11.95 4.99
C GLU A 51 -1.33 10.44 4.86
N THR A 52 -0.12 9.97 4.54
CA THR A 52 0.18 8.54 4.52
C THR A 52 0.01 7.90 5.89
N ALA A 53 0.33 8.61 6.99
CA ALA A 53 0.08 8.11 8.35
C ALA A 53 -1.42 7.90 8.65
N TRP A 54 -2.28 8.83 8.24
CA TRP A 54 -3.74 8.67 8.39
C TRP A 54 -4.28 7.52 7.56
N MET A 55 -3.80 7.36 6.32
CA MET A 55 -4.17 6.21 5.49
C MET A 55 -3.71 4.90 6.10
N LEU A 56 -2.47 4.84 6.61
CA LEU A 56 -1.96 3.67 7.32
C LEU A 56 -2.76 3.34 8.58
N LEU A 57 -3.17 4.35 9.35
CA LEU A 57 -3.99 4.11 10.54
C LEU A 57 -5.33 3.48 10.15
N ALA A 58 -6.00 4.00 9.12
CA ALA A 58 -7.25 3.45 8.63
C ALA A 58 -7.08 2.03 8.09
N LEU A 59 -6.06 1.80 7.24
CA LEU A 59 -5.78 0.49 6.67
C LEU A 59 -5.36 -0.53 7.73
N ALA A 60 -4.54 -0.15 8.72
CA ALA A 60 -4.15 -1.05 9.81
C ALA A 60 -5.33 -1.41 10.72
N ALA A 61 -6.26 -0.48 10.95
CA ALA A 61 -7.48 -0.78 11.69
C ALA A 61 -8.38 -1.76 10.93
N LEU A 62 -8.53 -1.58 9.61
CA LEU A 62 -9.27 -2.48 8.74
C LEU A 62 -8.60 -3.85 8.64
N GLU A 63 -7.28 -3.89 8.50
CA GLU A 63 -6.50 -5.11 8.49
C GLU A 63 -6.75 -5.85 9.81
N GLY A 64 -6.55 -5.20 10.95
CA GLY A 64 -6.71 -5.86 12.25
C GLY A 64 -8.11 -6.43 12.44
N PHE A 65 -9.14 -5.67 12.04
CA PHE A 65 -10.53 -6.14 12.08
C PHE A 65 -10.75 -7.38 11.18
N THR A 66 -10.28 -7.34 9.94
CA THR A 66 -10.42 -8.46 8.98
C THR A 66 -9.56 -9.66 9.39
N GLY A 67 -8.39 -9.45 9.99
CA GLY A 67 -7.54 -10.51 10.55
C GLY A 67 -8.21 -11.21 11.73
N PHE A 68 -8.83 -10.45 12.65
CA PHE A 68 -9.66 -11.04 13.70
C PHE A 68 -10.86 -11.79 13.14
N ALA A 69 -11.47 -11.29 12.05
CA ALA A 69 -12.56 -11.98 11.36
C ALA A 69 -12.11 -13.28 10.68
N ALA A 70 -10.89 -13.35 10.15
CA ALA A 70 -10.32 -14.53 9.50
C ALA A 70 -9.79 -15.58 10.50
N GLY A 71 -9.51 -15.16 11.73
CA GLY A 71 -8.87 -15.98 12.76
C GLY A 71 -9.69 -17.21 13.18
N PRO A 72 -9.04 -18.37 13.42
CA PRO A 72 -9.73 -19.63 13.72
C PRO A 72 -10.51 -19.60 15.04
N VAL A 73 -10.10 -18.77 15.99
CA VAL A 73 -10.75 -18.63 17.31
C VAL A 73 -11.62 -17.37 17.38
N THR A 74 -11.17 -16.27 16.78
CA THR A 74 -11.78 -14.94 16.90
C THR A 74 -12.92 -14.70 15.92
N SER A 75 -12.97 -15.44 14.80
CA SER A 75 -14.00 -15.31 13.75
C SER A 75 -15.42 -15.47 14.29
N ASN A 76 -15.66 -16.39 15.23
CA ASN A 76 -16.98 -16.59 15.82
C ASN A 76 -17.46 -15.38 16.63
N ILE A 77 -16.54 -14.63 17.25
CA ILE A 77 -16.87 -13.42 18.01
C ILE A 77 -17.24 -12.31 17.03
N ILE A 78 -16.41 -12.09 16.01
CA ILE A 78 -16.64 -11.06 15.00
C ILE A 78 -17.92 -11.34 14.21
N SER A 79 -18.15 -12.59 13.81
CA SER A 79 -19.36 -12.98 13.09
C SER A 79 -20.61 -12.71 13.93
N LYS A 80 -20.60 -13.05 15.23
CA LYS A 80 -21.72 -12.70 16.12
C LYS A 80 -21.92 -11.19 16.27
N ALA A 81 -20.83 -10.43 16.48
CA ALA A 81 -20.88 -8.99 16.64
C ALA A 81 -21.37 -8.24 15.39
N THR A 82 -21.18 -8.86 14.22
CA THR A 82 -21.63 -8.34 12.92
C THR A 82 -22.92 -9.01 12.43
N PHE A 83 -23.64 -9.72 13.30
CA PHE A 83 -24.90 -10.41 12.97
C PHE A 83 -24.79 -11.37 11.78
N GLY A 84 -23.65 -12.04 11.66
CA GLY A 84 -23.36 -13.00 10.60
C GLY A 84 -22.86 -12.38 9.30
N LEU A 85 -22.80 -11.04 9.19
CA LEU A 85 -22.31 -10.37 7.98
C LEU A 85 -20.83 -10.62 7.73
N MET A 86 -20.00 -10.58 8.78
CA MET A 86 -18.58 -10.87 8.67
C MET A 86 -18.31 -12.34 8.97
N THR A 87 -18.32 -13.16 7.90
CA THR A 87 -17.94 -14.58 7.99
C THR A 87 -16.42 -14.73 8.00
N ARG A 88 -15.92 -15.91 8.40
CA ARG A 88 -14.48 -16.21 8.35
C ARG A 88 -13.91 -16.12 6.93
N GLY A 89 -14.66 -16.60 5.92
CA GLY A 89 -14.26 -16.54 4.52
C GLY A 89 -14.14 -15.09 4.03
N LEU A 90 -15.18 -14.29 4.27
CA LEU A 90 -15.16 -12.87 3.90
C LEU A 90 -14.08 -12.09 4.65
N GLY A 91 -13.86 -12.40 5.93
CA GLY A 91 -12.76 -11.82 6.71
C GLY A 91 -11.40 -12.12 6.09
N LEU A 92 -11.17 -13.36 5.66
CA LEU A 92 -9.92 -13.75 5.00
C LEU A 92 -9.74 -13.05 3.65
N GLU A 93 -10.77 -13.02 2.81
CA GLU A 93 -10.71 -12.33 1.51
C GLU A 93 -10.39 -10.84 1.69
N LEU A 94 -11.13 -10.14 2.56
CA LEU A 94 -10.89 -8.72 2.82
C LEU A 94 -9.53 -8.46 3.45
N HIS A 95 -9.04 -9.36 4.31
CA HIS A 95 -7.74 -9.23 4.94
C HIS A 95 -6.61 -9.31 3.91
N LEU A 96 -6.71 -10.24 2.95
CA LEU A 96 -5.73 -10.36 1.89
C LEU A 96 -5.78 -9.14 0.95
N ILE A 97 -6.98 -8.70 0.54
CA ILE A 97 -7.22 -7.50 -0.29
C ILE A 97 -6.52 -6.25 0.26
N LEU A 98 -6.42 -6.15 1.58
CA LEU A 98 -5.81 -5.00 2.25
C LEU A 98 -4.28 -5.01 2.24
N ILE A 99 -3.63 -6.13 1.95
CA ILE A 99 -2.16 -6.28 1.98
C ILE A 99 -1.51 -5.29 1.01
N ASP A 100 -1.91 -5.28 -0.26
CA ASP A 100 -1.26 -4.45 -1.27
C ASP A 100 -1.46 -2.94 -1.02
N PRO A 101 -2.67 -2.42 -0.74
CA PRO A 101 -2.85 -1.02 -0.35
C PRO A 101 -2.03 -0.64 0.90
N LEU A 102 -2.01 -1.49 1.92
CA LEU A 102 -1.29 -1.24 3.17
C LEU A 102 0.22 -1.18 2.91
N ALA A 103 0.75 -2.11 2.13
CA ALA A 103 2.13 -2.13 1.69
C ALA A 103 2.53 -0.86 0.92
N LEU A 104 1.71 -0.45 -0.06
CA LEU A 104 1.97 0.77 -0.84
C LEU A 104 2.09 2.00 0.07
N PHE A 105 1.12 2.22 0.95
CA PHE A 105 1.14 3.36 1.87
C PHE A 105 2.26 3.27 2.89
N PHE A 106 2.64 2.07 3.32
CA PHE A 106 3.75 1.84 4.23
C PHE A 106 5.08 2.25 3.60
N ILE A 107 5.34 1.79 2.37
CA ILE A 107 6.59 2.13 1.67
C ILE A 107 6.61 3.64 1.35
N LEU A 108 5.49 4.23 0.93
CA LEU A 108 5.39 5.69 0.72
C LEU A 108 5.67 6.48 2.00
N HIS A 109 5.15 6.03 3.15
CA HIS A 109 5.37 6.67 4.44
C HIS A 109 6.86 6.63 4.85
N ILE A 110 7.49 5.46 4.71
CA ILE A 110 8.93 5.28 4.98
C ILE A 110 9.77 6.13 4.02
N ALA A 111 9.49 6.08 2.72
CA ALA A 111 10.20 6.86 1.71
C ALA A 111 10.13 8.37 1.99
N SER A 112 8.94 8.86 2.37
CA SER A 112 8.76 10.25 2.82
C SER A 112 9.61 10.56 4.05
N GLY A 113 9.61 9.68 5.07
CA GLY A 113 10.37 9.89 6.30
C GLY A 113 11.88 9.88 6.09
N ILE A 114 12.39 8.93 5.30
CA ILE A 114 13.79 8.85 4.90
C ILE A 114 14.18 10.11 4.12
N GLY A 115 13.41 10.48 3.09
CA GLY A 115 13.70 11.66 2.29
C GLY A 115 13.77 12.94 3.13
N LEU A 116 12.81 13.15 4.04
CA LEU A 116 12.82 14.28 4.97
C LEU A 116 14.04 14.27 5.90
N SER A 117 14.43 13.10 6.41
CA SER A 117 15.62 12.94 7.27
C SER A 117 16.90 13.31 6.52
N LEU A 118 17.05 12.85 5.26
CA LEU A 118 18.20 13.16 4.42
C LEU A 118 18.28 14.66 4.10
N ILE A 119 17.15 15.29 3.77
CA ILE A 119 17.07 16.75 3.53
C ILE A 119 17.51 17.53 4.77
N ARG A 120 17.04 17.13 5.97
CA ARG A 120 17.43 17.77 7.24
C ARG A 120 18.91 17.62 7.57
N ARG A 121 19.55 16.54 7.09
CA ARG A 121 21.00 16.29 7.20
C ARG A 121 21.81 17.02 6.13
N GLY A 122 21.19 17.81 5.26
CA GLY A 122 21.87 18.58 4.22
C GLY A 122 22.23 17.79 2.97
N ILE A 123 21.72 16.56 2.81
CA ILE A 123 22.00 15.73 1.63
C ILE A 123 21.14 16.23 0.47
N ARG A 124 21.78 16.84 -0.54
CA ARG A 124 21.11 17.50 -1.69
C ARG A 124 21.27 16.78 -3.03
N ALA A 125 21.82 15.57 -3.04
CA ALA A 125 22.06 14.84 -4.28
C ALA A 125 20.72 14.46 -4.95
N ALA A 126 20.39 15.13 -6.05
CA ALA A 126 19.10 14.96 -6.74
C ALA A 126 18.84 13.52 -7.18
N VAL A 127 19.89 12.76 -7.53
CA VAL A 127 19.77 11.34 -7.92
C VAL A 127 19.14 10.48 -6.83
N ILE A 128 19.36 10.80 -5.55
CA ILE A 128 18.78 10.06 -4.43
C ILE A 128 17.25 10.17 -4.45
N TYR A 129 16.75 11.39 -4.64
CA TYR A 129 15.33 11.72 -4.56
C TYR A 129 14.57 11.41 -5.86
N LYS A 130 15.24 11.52 -7.02
CA LYS A 130 14.67 11.28 -8.36
C LYS A 130 14.70 9.83 -8.81
N ALA A 131 15.71 9.08 -8.39
CA ALA A 131 15.97 7.75 -8.93
C ALA A 131 16.06 6.68 -7.84
N ILE A 132 16.95 6.86 -6.86
CA ILE A 132 17.27 5.79 -5.90
C ILE A 132 16.07 5.46 -5.01
N ILE A 133 15.48 6.45 -4.33
CA ILE A 133 14.33 6.21 -3.45
C ILE A 133 13.11 5.74 -4.26
N PRO A 134 12.73 6.36 -5.39
CA PRO A 134 11.64 5.86 -6.22
C PRO A 134 11.84 4.43 -6.74
N ALA A 135 13.05 4.09 -7.23
CA ALA A 135 13.34 2.75 -7.71
C ALA A 135 13.25 1.70 -6.57
N ALA A 136 13.76 2.04 -5.39
CA ALA A 136 13.63 1.18 -4.21
C ALA A 136 12.15 0.98 -3.82
N LEU A 137 11.33 2.03 -3.90
CA LEU A 137 9.89 1.93 -3.62
C LEU A 137 9.19 1.01 -4.62
N ILE A 138 9.42 1.21 -5.93
CA ILE A 138 8.83 0.39 -6.99
C ILE A 138 9.25 -1.07 -6.83
N ALA A 139 10.53 -1.33 -6.58
CA ALA A 139 11.04 -2.69 -6.38
C ALA A 139 10.43 -3.37 -5.15
N ALA A 140 10.35 -2.66 -4.02
CA ALA A 140 9.74 -3.18 -2.80
C ALA A 140 8.24 -3.48 -3.01
N PHE A 141 7.51 -2.58 -3.67
CA PHE A 141 6.09 -2.78 -3.93
C PHE A 141 5.85 -3.94 -4.92
N ALA A 142 6.63 -4.02 -5.99
CA ALA A 142 6.58 -5.12 -6.95
C ALA A 142 6.87 -6.47 -6.28
N LEU A 143 7.83 -6.52 -5.35
CA LEU A 143 8.12 -7.73 -4.58
C LEU A 143 6.94 -8.16 -3.72
N ILE A 144 6.29 -7.22 -3.01
CA ILE A 144 5.11 -7.54 -2.18
C ILE A 144 3.97 -8.04 -3.04
N VAL A 145 3.65 -7.34 -4.13
CA VAL A 145 2.62 -7.76 -5.08
C VAL A 145 2.91 -9.15 -5.63
N TYR A 146 4.17 -9.45 -5.97
CA TYR A 146 4.56 -10.77 -6.43
C TYR A 146 4.33 -11.83 -5.35
N LEU A 147 4.79 -11.59 -4.12
CA LEU A 147 4.61 -12.53 -3.00
C LEU A 147 3.13 -12.73 -2.67
N ASN A 148 2.31 -11.68 -2.71
CA ASN A 148 0.87 -11.76 -2.53
C ASN A 148 0.23 -12.60 -3.66
N SER A 149 0.64 -12.38 -4.91
CA SER A 149 0.14 -13.15 -6.06
C SER A 149 0.47 -14.65 -5.97
N LEU A 150 1.60 -15.04 -5.38
CA LEU A 150 1.95 -16.44 -5.15
C LEU A 150 0.98 -17.14 -4.20
N PHE A 151 0.39 -16.41 -3.24
CA PHE A 151 -0.64 -16.98 -2.37
C PHE A 151 -1.93 -17.31 -3.13
N PHE A 152 -2.29 -16.49 -4.12
CA PHE A 152 -3.54 -16.64 -4.88
C PHE A 152 -3.43 -17.56 -6.10
N PHE A 153 -2.26 -17.65 -6.73
CA PHE A 153 -2.08 -18.33 -8.02
C PHE A 153 -0.93 -19.34 -8.06
N GLY A 154 -0.22 -19.52 -6.94
CA GLY A 154 0.90 -20.45 -6.78
C GLY A 154 0.51 -21.81 -6.22
#